data_AF-A0A0C2T4K3-F1
#
_entry.id   AF-A0A0C2T4K3-F1
#
_cell.length_a   1.000
_cell.length_b   1.000
_cell.length_c   1.000
_cell.angle_alpha   90.00
_cell.angle_beta   90.00
_cell.angle_gamma   90.00
#
_symmetry.space_group_name_H-M   'P 1'
#
loop_
_entity.id
_entity.type
_entity.pdbx_description
1 polymer ?
#
loop_
_entity_poly.entity_id
_entity_poly.type
_entity_poly.pdbx_seq_one_letter_code
_entity_poly.pdbx_strand_id
1 'polypeptide(L)'
;MTQLLRQCVRADQRDWTEKLPAIELAMNIARSETTGFSPFYLNYARMPQALVWSDSSPYPGVEEFASTMKTALMKAHDAIIDARVRQT
;
A
#
# COMPACT_ATOMS: atom_id res chain seq x y z
N MET A 1 -13.03 -0.72 -10.37
CA MET A 1 -12.95 -0.04 -9.05
C MET A 1 -14.05 -0.49 -8.09
N THR A 2 -15.32 -0.35 -8.47
CA THR A 2 -16.48 -0.73 -7.63
C THR A 2 -16.47 -2.18 -7.14
N GLN A 3 -15.93 -3.10 -7.93
CA GLN A 3 -15.84 -4.52 -7.57
C GLN A 3 -14.82 -4.80 -6.45
N LEU A 4 -13.68 -4.10 -6.46
CA LEU A 4 -12.67 -4.17 -5.39
C LEU A 4 -13.20 -3.56 -4.08
N LEU A 5 -13.85 -2.40 -4.16
CA LEU A 5 -14.50 -1.79 -3.00
C LEU A 5 -15.55 -2.73 -2.37
N ARG A 6 -16.41 -3.35 -3.18
CA ARG A 6 -17.39 -4.31 -2.68
C ARG A 6 -16.76 -5.55 -2.02
N GLN A 7 -15.60 -6.00 -2.50
CA GLN A 7 -14.94 -7.20 -1.97
C GLN A 7 -14.10 -6.91 -0.73
N CYS A 8 -13.50 -5.73 -0.64
CA CYS A 8 -12.56 -5.40 0.44
C CYS A 8 -13.19 -4.64 1.61
N VAL A 9 -14.32 -3.96 1.38
CA VAL A 9 -15.06 -3.21 2.41
C VAL A 9 -16.14 -4.11 3.03
N ARG A 10 -16.30 -4.03 4.35
CA ARG A 10 -17.34 -4.76 5.08
C ARG A 10 -18.74 -4.39 4.61
N ALA A 11 -19.70 -5.28 4.85
CA ALA A 11 -21.11 -5.04 4.51
C ALA A 11 -21.71 -3.83 5.23
N ASP A 12 -21.19 -3.47 6.42
CA ASP A 12 -21.60 -2.29 7.17
C ASP A 12 -20.99 -0.97 6.65
N GLN A 13 -20.09 -1.03 5.66
CA GLN A 13 -19.46 0.12 5.01
C GLN A 13 -18.77 1.08 5.99
N ARG A 14 -18.24 0.56 7.11
CA ARG A 14 -17.59 1.40 8.14
C ARG A 14 -16.07 1.45 8.04
N ASP A 15 -15.47 0.50 7.34
CA ASP A 15 -14.00 0.36 7.22
C ASP A 15 -13.47 0.85 5.87
N TRP A 16 -14.31 1.45 5.01
CA TRP A 16 -13.91 1.81 3.64
C TRP A 16 -12.71 2.75 3.61
N THR A 17 -12.61 3.69 4.56
CA THR A 17 -11.49 4.65 4.65
C THR A 17 -10.17 3.94 4.92
N GLU A 18 -10.16 2.91 5.77
CA GLU A 18 -8.96 2.11 6.08
C GLU A 18 -8.55 1.22 4.90
N LYS A 19 -9.52 0.75 4.10
CA LYS A 19 -9.26 -0.14 2.95
C LYS A 19 -8.87 0.62 1.68
N LEU A 20 -9.24 1.89 1.58
CA LEU A 20 -9.07 2.69 0.37
C LEU A 20 -7.60 2.75 -0.11
N PRO A 21 -6.58 2.99 0.74
CA PRO A 21 -5.20 3.06 0.29
C PRO A 21 -4.70 1.74 -0.32
N ALA A 22 -5.08 0.60 0.27
CA ALA A 22 -4.69 -0.72 -0.23
C ALA A 22 -5.36 -1.03 -1.59
N ILE A 23 -6.64 -0.63 -1.75
CA ILE A 23 -7.38 -0.81 -3.00
C ILE A 23 -6.78 0.06 -4.11
N GLU A 24 -6.46 1.32 -3.82
CA GLU A 24 -5.81 2.23 -4.75
C GLU A 24 -4.47 1.66 -5.23
N LEU A 25 -3.63 1.23 -4.28
CA LEU A 25 -2.34 0.63 -4.59
C LEU A 25 -2.52 -0.61 -5.50
N ALA A 26 -3.42 -1.52 -5.14
CA ALA A 26 -3.69 -2.73 -5.91
C ALA A 26 -4.14 -2.40 -7.35
N MET A 27 -4.98 -1.39 -7.53
CA MET A 27 -5.42 -0.94 -8.85
C MET A 27 -4.28 -0.31 -9.66
N ASN A 28 -3.44 0.52 -9.04
CA ASN A 28 -2.39 1.25 -9.75
C ASN A 28 -1.14 0.41 -10.05
N ILE A 29 -0.92 -0.70 -9.34
CA ILE A 29 0.14 -1.68 -9.67
C ILE A 29 -0.31 -2.70 -10.71
N ALA A 30 -1.61 -2.99 -10.81
CA ALA A 30 -2.12 -4.02 -11.70
C ALA A 30 -1.91 -3.64 -13.17
N ARG A 31 -1.47 -4.61 -13.97
CA ARG A 31 -1.32 -4.44 -15.42
C ARG A 31 -2.70 -4.49 -16.09
N SER A 32 -3.01 -3.49 -16.91
CA SER A 32 -4.21 -3.51 -17.74
C SER A 32 -4.03 -4.42 -18.95
N GLU A 33 -5.03 -5.26 -19.27
CA GLU A 33 -5.00 -6.12 -20.46
C GLU A 33 -5.06 -5.30 -21.76
N THR A 34 -5.74 -4.15 -21.75
CA THR A 34 -5.91 -3.31 -22.94
C THR A 34 -4.62 -2.57 -23.31
N THR A 35 -3.90 -2.06 -22.32
CA THR A 35 -2.68 -1.25 -22.55
C THR A 35 -1.40 -2.03 -22.33
N GLY A 36 -1.44 -3.17 -21.63
CA GLY A 36 -0.25 -3.94 -21.27
C GLY A 36 0.61 -3.32 -20.18
N PHE A 37 0.20 -2.19 -19.59
CA PHE A 37 0.96 -1.46 -18.57
C PHE A 37 0.14 -1.19 -17.31
N SER A 38 0.81 -1.00 -16.18
CA SER A 38 0.18 -0.53 -14.94
C SER A 38 0.11 1.00 -14.91
N PRO A 39 -0.92 1.60 -14.29
CA PRO A 39 -1.01 3.06 -14.15
C PRO A 39 0.22 3.70 -13.49
N PHE A 40 0.81 3.08 -12.46
CA PHE A 40 2.05 3.61 -11.87
C PHE A 40 3.21 3.65 -12.86
N TYR A 41 3.33 2.61 -13.68
CA TYR A 41 4.37 2.59 -14.71
C TYR A 41 4.14 3.71 -15.74
N LEU A 42 2.90 3.94 -16.17
CA LEU A 42 2.59 5.00 -17.14
C LEU A 42 2.81 6.41 -16.56
N ASN A 43 2.49 6.64 -15.29
CA ASN A 43 2.60 7.97 -14.68
C ASN A 43 4.01 8.32 -14.21
N TYR A 44 4.78 7.33 -13.71
CA TYR A 44 6.06 7.58 -13.03
C TYR A 44 7.24 6.84 -13.66
N ALA A 45 7.01 6.06 -14.73
CA ALA A 45 8.00 5.16 -15.33
C ALA A 45 8.65 4.17 -14.33
N ARG A 46 8.00 3.96 -13.17
CA ARG A 46 8.50 3.13 -12.08
C ARG A 46 7.36 2.39 -11.43
N MET A 47 7.58 1.11 -11.14
CA MET A 47 6.65 0.33 -10.33
C MET A 47 7.05 0.42 -8.85
N PRO A 48 6.10 0.66 -7.93
CA PRO A 48 6.40 0.58 -6.50
C PRO A 48 6.89 -0.83 -6.19
N GLN A 49 7.96 -0.94 -5.41
CA GLN A 49 8.34 -2.24 -4.89
C GLN A 49 7.25 -2.69 -3.91
N ALA A 50 6.68 -3.87 -4.17
CA ALA A 50 5.84 -4.52 -3.18
C ALA A 50 6.68 -4.66 -1.91
N LEU A 51 6.14 -4.19 -0.79
CA LEU A 51 6.75 -4.37 0.51
C LEU A 51 6.62 -5.86 0.90
N VAL A 52 7.52 -6.69 0.36
CA VAL A 52 7.65 -8.09 0.75
C VAL A 52 8.35 -8.10 2.09
N TRP A 53 7.57 -8.18 3.16
CA TRP A 53 8.06 -8.17 4.55
C TRP A 53 8.38 -9.57 5.09
N SER A 54 8.33 -10.61 4.25
CA SER A 54 8.29 -12.02 4.66
C SER A 54 9.44 -12.85 4.13
N ASP A 55 10.64 -12.27 4.01
CA ASP A 55 11.84 -13.08 3.81
C ASP A 55 12.50 -13.31 5.17
N SER A 56 12.39 -14.54 5.67
CA SER A 56 13.16 -15.01 6.82
C SER A 56 14.64 -14.97 6.43
N SER A 57 15.34 -13.93 6.85
CA SER A 57 16.78 -13.86 6.66
C SER A 57 17.45 -14.85 7.61
N PRO A 58 18.44 -15.63 7.16
CA PRO A 58 19.27 -16.45 8.07
C PRO A 58 20.16 -15.57 8.98
N TYR A 59 20.19 -14.26 8.77
CA TYR A 59 20.97 -13.29 9.53
C TYR A 59 20.07 -12.45 10.45
N PRO A 60 20.18 -12.60 11.79
CA PRO A 60 19.31 -11.90 12.76
C PRO A 60 19.36 -10.37 12.67
N GLY A 61 20.54 -9.79 12.38
CA GLY A 61 20.69 -8.33 12.26
C GLY A 61 19.96 -7.74 11.04
N VAL A 62 19.80 -8.54 9.97
CA VAL A 62 19.03 -8.12 8.79
C VAL A 62 17.53 -8.10 9.10
N GLU A 63 17.07 -9.07 9.90
CA GLU A 63 15.67 -9.15 10.34
C GLU A 63 15.32 -8.01 11.31
N GLU A 64 16.19 -7.72 12.27
CA GLU A 64 16.01 -6.59 13.20
C GLU A 64 15.98 -5.25 12.45
N PHE A 65 16.89 -5.05 11.49
CA PHE A 65 16.91 -3.87 10.63
C PHE A 65 15.63 -3.73 9.80
N ALA A 66 15.19 -4.82 9.16
CA ALA A 66 13.96 -4.83 8.38
C ALA A 66 12.72 -4.51 9.24
N SER A 67 12.64 -5.09 10.44
CA SER A 67 11.57 -4.82 11.42
C SER A 67 11.57 -3.36 11.89
N THR A 68 12.75 -2.81 12.16
CA THR A 68 12.92 -1.40 12.54
C THR A 68 12.50 -0.46 11.42
N MET A 69 12.96 -0.72 10.20
CA MET A 69 12.60 0.06 9.01
C MET A 69 11.08 -0.01 8.74
N LYS A 70 10.48 -1.19 8.87
CA LYS A 70 9.02 -1.39 8.78
C LYS A 70 8.28 -0.50 9.78
N THR A 71 8.70 -0.52 11.04
CA THR A 71 8.09 0.27 12.10
C THR A 71 8.23 1.76 11.83
N ALA A 72 9.40 2.21 11.38
CA ALA A 72 9.63 3.61 11.03
C ALA A 72 8.75 4.06 9.86
N LEU A 73 8.62 3.24 8.82
CA LEU A 73 7.79 3.53 7.65
C LEU A 73 6.30 3.63 8.04
N MET A 74 5.80 2.70 8.85
CA MET A 74 4.42 2.75 9.35
C MET A 74 4.17 4.01 10.19
N LYS A 75 5.09 4.36 11.10
CA LYS A 75 5.01 5.61 11.87
C LYS A 75 4.99 6.85 10.99
N ALA A 76 5.82 6.90 9.96
CA ALA A 76 5.85 8.03 9.03
C ALA A 76 4.54 8.15 8.24
N HIS A 77 4.00 7.02 7.79
CA HIS A 77 2.70 6.96 7.12
C HIS A 77 1.56 7.49 8.01
N ASP A 78 1.49 7.02 9.26
CA ASP A 78 0.47 7.46 10.21
C ASP A 78 0.60 8.95 10.53
N ALA A 79 1.83 9.45 10.68
CA ALA A 79 2.08 10.87 10.90
C ALA A 79 1.65 11.75 9.71
N ILE A 80 1.81 11.27 8.47
CA ILE A 80 1.35 11.98 7.26
C ILE A 80 -0.19 12.04 7.24
N ILE A 81 -0.86 10.92 7.53
CA ILE A 81 -2.34 10.88 7.59
C ILE A 81 -2.85 11.83 8.67
N ASP A 82 -2.28 11.77 9.87
CA ASP A 82 -2.69 12.61 10.99
C ASP A 82 -2.43 14.10 10.70
N ALA A 83 -1.28 14.44 10.12
CA ALA A 83 -0.99 15.81 9.68
C ALA A 83 -2.00 16.30 8.62
N ARG A 84 -2.43 15.42 7.71
CA ARG A 84 -3.43 15.76 6.70
C ARG A 84 -4.79 16.04 7.31
N VAL A 85 -5.23 15.27 8.30
CA VAL A 85 -6.51 15.49 9.01
C VAL A 85 -6.52 16.86 9.68
N ARG A 86 -5.41 17.27 10.32
CA ARG A 86 -5.31 18.56 11.02
C ARG A 86 -5.31 19.79 10.11
N GLN A 87 -5.03 19.62 8.81
CA GLN A 87 -4.98 20.71 7.82
C GLN A 87 -6.30 20.96 7.09
N THR A 88 -7.33 20.13 7.32
CA THR A 88 -8.69 20.26 6.77
C THR A 88 -9.67 20.62 7.87
#